data_AF-A0A0Q6NP19-F1
#
_entry.id   AF-A0A0Q6NP19-F1
#
_cell.length_a   1.000
_cell.length_b   1.000
_cell.length_c   1.000
_cell.angle_alpha   90.00
_cell.angle_beta   90.00
_cell.angle_gamma   90.00
#
_symmetry.space_group_name_H-M   'P 1'
#
loop_
_entity.id
_entity.type
_entity.pdbx_description
1 polymer ?
#
loop_
_entity_poly.entity_id
_entity_poly.type
_entity_poly.pdbx_seq_one_letter_code
_entity_poly.pdbx_strand_id
1 'polypeptide(L)'
;MTFPNDPHDRLPRGDKNRRLSLGASREEFAAAAGVSVEELHDYEHTQPDRHFRFDVAERVGAALELLEATRVAHVLNGPVPHDDAD
;
A
#
# COMPACT_ATOMS: atom_id res chain seq x y z
N MET A 1 -2.90 8.45 13.65
CA MET A 1 -3.87 8.89 12.62
C MET A 1 -4.51 7.62 12.10
N THR A 2 -5.78 7.38 12.44
CA THR A 2 -6.52 6.19 11.99
C THR A 2 -6.99 6.46 10.56
N PHE A 3 -6.60 5.60 9.62
CA PHE A 3 -7.08 5.59 8.24
C PHE A 3 -8.60 5.36 8.20
N PRO A 4 -9.29 5.67 7.10
CA PRO A 4 -10.75 5.69 7.13
C PRO A 4 -11.32 4.35 7.62
N ASN A 5 -12.23 4.45 8.59
CA ASN A 5 -12.99 3.30 9.11
C ASN A 5 -13.88 2.67 8.02
N ASP A 6 -14.05 3.34 6.89
CA ASP A 6 -14.84 2.87 5.76
C ASP A 6 -13.92 2.27 4.67
N PRO A 7 -14.07 0.98 4.32
CA PRO A 7 -13.39 0.34 3.19
C PRO A 7 -13.60 1.07 1.85
N HIS A 8 -14.69 1.83 1.71
CA HIS A 8 -15.01 2.61 0.51
C HIS A 8 -14.09 3.83 0.29
N ASP A 9 -13.52 4.37 1.37
CA ASP A 9 -12.61 5.53 1.30
C ASP A 9 -11.16 5.11 1.01
N ARG A 10 -10.90 3.80 0.90
CA ARG A 10 -9.56 3.31 0.59
C ARG A 10 -9.21 3.55 -0.87
N LEU A 11 -7.97 3.99 -1.07
CA LEU A 11 -7.40 4.23 -2.39
C LEU A 11 -6.42 3.10 -2.68
N PRO A 12 -6.74 2.12 -3.55
CA PRO A 12 -5.88 0.97 -3.78
C PRO A 12 -4.48 1.34 -4.27
N ARG A 13 -4.36 2.43 -5.04
CA ARG A 13 -3.06 3.01 -5.42
C ARG A 13 -2.31 3.64 -4.25
N GLY A 14 -3.01 4.25 -3.31
CA GLY A 14 -2.42 4.78 -2.07
C GLY A 14 -1.89 3.65 -1.18
N ASP A 15 -2.67 2.59 -1.00
CA ASP A 15 -2.27 1.41 -0.22
C ASP A 15 -1.08 0.69 -0.86
N LYS A 16 -1.03 0.58 -2.20
CA LYS A 16 0.15 0.10 -2.93
C LYS A 16 1.40 0.94 -2.59
N ASN A 17 1.28 2.26 -2.61
CA ASN A 17 2.42 3.14 -2.31
C ASN A 17 2.88 2.98 -0.85
N ARG A 18 1.95 2.88 0.10
CA ARG A 18 2.27 2.60 1.51
C ARG A 18 3.06 1.30 1.65
N ARG A 19 2.60 0.21 1.02
CA ARG A 19 3.33 -1.08 1.02
C ARG A 19 4.75 -0.92 0.47
N LEU A 20 4.90 -0.24 -0.67
CA LEU A 20 6.20 -0.01 -1.29
C LEU A 20 7.13 0.81 -0.39
N SER A 21 6.61 1.86 0.28
CA SER A 21 7.38 2.64 1.25
C SER A 21 7.82 1.83 2.47
N LEU A 22 7.07 0.79 2.84
CA LEU A 22 7.45 -0.12 3.93
C LEU A 22 8.43 -1.23 3.49
N GLY A 23 8.86 -1.22 2.23
CA GLY A 23 9.76 -2.23 1.67
C GLY A 23 9.16 -3.64 1.62
N ALA A 24 7.85 -3.79 1.81
CA ALA A 24 7.21 -5.09 1.84
C ALA A 24 6.99 -5.62 0.42
N SER A 25 7.47 -6.83 0.14
CA SER A 25 7.19 -7.50 -1.14
C SER A 25 5.70 -7.81 -1.25
N ARG A 26 5.23 -8.08 -2.47
CA ARG A 26 3.80 -8.39 -2.67
C ARG A 26 3.43 -9.72 -2.00
N GLU A 27 4.34 -10.69 -2.03
CA GLU A 27 4.19 -12.01 -1.44
C GLU A 27 4.16 -11.93 0.09
N GLU A 28 5.11 -11.20 0.69
CA GLU A 28 5.16 -10.97 2.13
C GLU A 28 3.89 -10.28 2.63
N PHE A 29 3.45 -9.26 1.90
CA PHE A 29 2.29 -8.49 2.28
C PHE A 29 0.97 -9.24 2.10
N ALA A 30 0.83 -10.01 1.01
CA ALA A 30 -0.34 -10.87 0.79
C ALA A 30 -0.48 -11.92 1.91
N ALA A 31 0.64 -12.52 2.32
CA ALA A 31 0.66 -13.46 3.44
C ALA A 31 0.25 -12.78 4.76
N ALA A 32 0.75 -11.58 5.04
CA ALA A 32 0.39 -10.81 6.23
C ALA A 32 -1.10 -10.39 6.25
N ALA A 33 -1.67 -10.09 5.08
CA ALA A 33 -3.07 -9.73 4.92
C ALA A 33 -4.01 -10.94 4.82
N GLY A 34 -3.50 -12.17 4.68
CA GLY A 34 -4.33 -13.35 4.50
C GLY A 34 -5.16 -13.30 3.21
N VAL A 35 -4.57 -12.81 2.12
CA VAL A 35 -5.16 -12.77 0.77
C VAL A 35 -4.19 -13.42 -0.22
N SER A 36 -4.67 -13.79 -1.40
CA SER A 36 -3.76 -14.27 -2.45
C SER A 36 -2.95 -13.12 -3.05
N VAL A 37 -1.79 -13.45 -3.64
CA VAL A 37 -0.97 -12.47 -4.37
C VAL A 37 -1.74 -11.87 -5.56
N GLU A 38 -2.62 -12.66 -6.18
CA GLU A 38 -3.48 -12.24 -7.29
C GLU A 38 -4.59 -11.29 -6.79
N GLU A 39 -5.24 -11.61 -5.67
CA GLU A 39 -6.24 -10.73 -5.05
C GLU A 39 -5.65 -9.37 -4.67
N LEU A 40 -4.44 -9.38 -4.11
CA LEU A 40 -3.68 -8.17 -3.81
C LEU A 40 -3.30 -7.42 -5.10
N HIS A 41 -2.83 -8.12 -6.13
CA HIS A 41 -2.49 -7.50 -7.41
C HIS A 41 -3.70 -6.80 -8.05
N ASP A 42 -4.84 -7.49 -8.08
CA ASP A 42 -6.08 -6.99 -8.67
C ASP A 42 -6.61 -5.79 -7.88
N TYR A 43 -6.58 -5.86 -6.55
CA TYR A 43 -6.87 -4.73 -5.68
C TYR A 43 -5.96 -3.54 -6.03
N GLU A 44 -4.64 -3.71 -5.98
CA GLU A 44 -3.66 -2.65 -6.28
C GLU A 44 -3.80 -2.04 -7.68
N HIS A 45 -4.29 -2.81 -8.66
CA HIS A 45 -4.50 -2.39 -10.05
C HIS A 45 -5.93 -2.03 -10.39
N THR A 46 -6.80 -1.92 -9.39
CA THR A 46 -8.17 -1.45 -9.58
C THR A 46 -8.14 -0.09 -10.28
N GLN A 47 -8.80 -0.04 -11.45
CA GLN A 47 -8.96 1.20 -12.21
C GLN A 47 -9.95 2.10 -11.47
N PRO A 48 -9.89 3.44 -11.65
CA PRO A 48 -10.82 4.37 -10.99
C PRO A 48 -12.29 4.02 -11.23
N ASP A 49 -12.57 3.36 -12.35
CA ASP A 49 -13.92 3.01 -12.83
C ASP A 49 -14.33 1.58 -12.44
N ARG A 50 -13.45 0.83 -11.77
CA ARG A 50 -13.70 -0.55 -11.31
C ARG A 50 -13.98 -0.57 -9.82
N HIS A 51 -14.94 -1.41 -9.45
CA HIS A 51 -15.17 -1.78 -8.06
C HIS A 51 -14.14 -2.83 -7.63
N PHE A 52 -13.62 -2.69 -6.40
CA PHE A 52 -12.78 -3.69 -5.75
C PHE A 52 -13.58 -4.48 -4.71
N ARG A 53 -13.03 -5.60 -4.28
CA ARG A 53 -13.57 -6.44 -3.23
C ARG A 53 -13.31 -5.83 -1.86
N PHE A 54 -14.37 -5.48 -1.12
CA PHE A 54 -14.25 -4.83 0.20
C PHE A 54 -13.55 -5.72 1.24
N ASP A 55 -13.76 -7.02 1.17
CA ASP A 55 -13.09 -7.99 2.05
C ASP A 55 -11.57 -8.00 1.86
N VAL A 56 -11.10 -7.78 0.62
CA VAL A 56 -9.67 -7.63 0.32
C VAL A 56 -9.15 -6.29 0.83
N ALA A 57 -9.91 -5.21 0.64
CA ALA A 57 -9.53 -3.87 1.09
C ALA A 57 -9.38 -3.76 2.62
N GLU A 58 -10.31 -4.36 3.38
CA GLU A 58 -10.23 -4.42 4.84
C GLU A 58 -8.95 -5.15 5.32
N ARG A 59 -8.68 -6.33 4.75
CA ARG A 59 -7.52 -7.14 5.10
C ARG A 59 -6.20 -6.46 4.78
N VAL A 60 -6.10 -5.89 3.57
CA VAL A 60 -4.96 -5.07 3.15
C VAL A 60 -4.78 -3.90 4.10
N GLY A 61 -5.87 -3.27 4.51
CA GLY A 61 -5.83 -2.17 5.45
C GLY A 61 -5.28 -2.51 6.82
N ALA A 62 -5.82 -3.55 7.43
CA ALA A 62 -5.36 -4.04 8.72
C ALA A 62 -3.88 -4.46 8.66
N ALA A 63 -3.46 -5.13 7.59
CA ALA A 63 -2.07 -5.52 7.40
C ALA A 63 -1.13 -4.31 7.27
N LEU A 64 -1.53 -3.27 6.54
CA LEU A 64 -0.74 -2.02 6.45
C LEU A 64 -0.55 -1.39 7.82
N GLU A 65 -1.60 -1.29 8.63
CA GLU A 65 -1.52 -0.70 9.97
C GLU A 65 -0.58 -1.49 10.89
N LEU A 66 -0.62 -2.82 10.83
CA LEU A 66 0.29 -3.68 11.58
C LEU A 66 1.75 -3.54 11.10
N LEU A 67 1.97 -3.45 9.79
CA LEU A 67 3.32 -3.24 9.25
C LEU A 67 3.85 -1.85 9.60
N GLU A 68 3.04 -0.80 9.53
CA GLU A 68 3.43 0.58 9.90
C GLU A 68 3.72 0.73 11.39
N ALA A 69 3.05 -0.05 12.25
CA ALA A 69 3.36 -0.09 13.67
C ALA A 69 4.73 -0.74 13.97
N THR A 70 5.28 -1.52 13.04
CA THR A 70 6.51 -2.32 13.24
C THR A 70 7.67 -1.90 12.33
N ARG A 71 7.41 -1.10 11.29
CA ARG A 71 8.41 -0.66 10.30
C ARG A 71 8.43 0.85 10.16
N VAL A 72 9.62 1.38 9.89
CA VAL A 72 9.78 2.77 9.49
C VAL A 72 9.66 2.85 7.98
N ALA A 73 8.76 3.71 7.48
CA ALA A 73 8.63 3.94 6.05
C ALA A 73 9.92 4.53 5.46
N HIS A 74 10.45 3.89 4.43
CA HIS A 74 11.55 4.39 3.64
C HIS A 74 11.02 5.33 2.56
N VAL A 75 11.09 6.64 2.83
CA VAL A 75 10.91 7.65 1.78
C VAL A 75 12.25 7.83 1.08
N LEU A 76 12.47 7.06 0.00
CA LEU A 76 13.58 7.29 -0.92
C LEU A 76 13.21 8.47 -1.84
N ASN A 77 13.43 9.68 -1.36
CA ASN A 77 13.58 10.80 -2.26
C ASN A 77 14.91 10.58 -2.98
N GLY A 78 14.89 10.50 -4.32
CA GLY A 78 16.12 10.36 -5.12
C GLY A 78 17.16 11.44 -4.81
N PRO A 79 18.37 11.37 -5.39
CA PRO A 79 19.39 12.37 -5.16
C PRO A 79 18.82 13.77 -5.42
N VAL A 80 19.03 14.69 -4.46
CA VAL A 80 18.71 16.11 -4.64
C VAL A 80 19.50 16.58 -5.87
N PRO A 81 18.86 17.16 -6.90
CA PRO A 81 19.58 17.75 -8.01
C PRO A 81 20.50 18.84 -7.44
N HIS A 82 21.80 18.66 -7.60
CA HIS A 82 22.75 19.74 -7.40
C HIS A 82 22.74 20.55 -8.70
N ASP A 83 22.26 21.79 -8.65
CA ASP A 83 22.51 22.77 -9.71
C ASP A 83 24.02 23.05 -9.71
N ASP A 84 24.78 22.26 -10.47
CA ASP A 84 26.14 22.62 -10.85
C ASP A 84 26.04 23.74 -11.89
N ALA A 85 25.93 24.97 -11.40
CA ALA A 85 26.11 26.18 -12.20
C ALA A 85 27.58 26.63 -12.06
N ASP A 86 28.34 26.49 -13.14
CA ASP A 86 29.62 27.17 -13.39
C ASP A 86 29.47 28.00 -14.69
#